data_AF-W5SK55-F1
#
_entry.id   AF-W5SK55-F1
#
_cell.length_a   1.000
_cell.length_b   1.000
_cell.length_c   1.000
_cell.angle_alpha   90.00
_cell.angle_beta   90.00
_cell.angle_gamma   90.00
#
_symmetry.space_group_name_H-M   'P 1'
#
loop_
_entity.id
_entity.type
_entity.pdbx_description
1 polymer ?
#
loop_
_entity_poly.entity_id
_entity_poly.type
_entity_poly.pdbx_seq_one_letter_code
_entity_poly.pdbx_strand_id
1 'polypeptide(L)'
;MMVMMIVMGCNSGGVGESKESVENRFLKSLVGLSNEFLNVFTSFGEMVGSVLGLKTDSKKSDVAAYFKKVQDTVQGTKDGLNKIVSEMKKEGNPNLAATETAVKELVSETLDKIIAGGLRLLVRLLVMQVMNYLVM
;
A
#
# COMPACT_ATOMS: atom_id res chain seq x y z
N MET A 1 -54.23 -37.65 6.35
CA MET A 1 -53.36 -38.77 6.77
C MET A 1 -51.95 -38.48 6.29
N MET A 2 -50.98 -38.51 7.21
CA MET A 2 -49.55 -38.40 6.94
C MET A 2 -49.02 -39.61 6.16
N VAL A 3 -48.04 -39.40 5.30
CA VAL A 3 -46.91 -40.31 5.03
C VAL A 3 -45.80 -39.47 4.38
N MET A 4 -44.86 -38.97 5.18
CA MET A 4 -43.53 -39.52 5.41
C MET A 4 -42.50 -39.06 4.36
N MET A 5 -41.70 -38.08 4.79
CA MET A 5 -40.32 -37.89 4.32
C MET A 5 -39.57 -39.22 4.42
N ILE A 6 -39.06 -39.70 3.30
CA ILE A 6 -37.98 -40.69 3.28
C ILE A 6 -36.81 -40.03 2.54
N VAL A 7 -35.93 -39.45 3.34
CA VAL A 7 -34.52 -39.28 2.99
C VAL A 7 -33.96 -40.69 2.84
N MET A 8 -33.31 -41.01 1.72
CA MET A 8 -32.15 -41.92 1.67
C MET A 8 -31.44 -41.83 0.30
N GLY A 9 -30.21 -41.33 0.35
CA GLY A 9 -29.06 -42.02 -0.24
C GLY A 9 -28.90 -41.99 -1.76
N CYS A 10 -28.35 -40.89 -2.28
CA CYS A 10 -27.46 -40.97 -3.45
C CYS A 10 -26.03 -40.65 -2.97
N ASN A 11 -25.34 -41.67 -2.46
CA ASN A 11 -23.89 -41.66 -2.38
C ASN A 11 -23.38 -41.88 -3.81
N SER A 12 -23.31 -40.81 -4.59
CA SER A 12 -22.55 -40.79 -5.83
C SER A 12 -21.37 -39.89 -5.60
N GLY A 13 -20.17 -40.46 -5.75
CA GLY A 13 -18.88 -39.79 -5.64
C GLY A 13 -18.70 -38.74 -6.73
N GLY A 14 -19.47 -37.66 -6.63
CA GLY A 14 -19.17 -36.40 -7.28
C GLY A 14 -18.00 -35.80 -6.52
N VAL A 15 -16.81 -35.84 -7.13
CA VAL A 15 -15.74 -34.87 -6.88
C VAL A 15 -16.30 -33.51 -7.28
N GLY A 16 -17.18 -32.97 -6.45
CA GLY A 16 -17.40 -31.54 -6.37
C GLY A 16 -16.23 -31.03 -5.56
N GLU A 17 -15.32 -30.29 -6.20
CA GLU A 17 -14.59 -29.25 -5.48
C GLU A 17 -15.68 -28.44 -4.76
N SER A 18 -15.82 -28.72 -3.47
CA SER A 18 -16.88 -28.16 -2.65
C SER A 18 -16.77 -26.64 -2.75
N LYS A 19 -17.89 -25.95 -2.89
CA LYS A 19 -17.94 -24.48 -2.78
C LYS A 19 -17.16 -23.99 -1.54
N GLU A 20 -17.14 -24.81 -0.50
CA GLU A 20 -16.35 -24.67 0.73
C GLU A 20 -14.83 -24.59 0.51
N SER A 21 -14.26 -25.26 -0.49
CA SER A 21 -12.83 -25.18 -0.85
C SER A 21 -12.47 -23.91 -1.63
N VAL A 22 -13.40 -23.37 -2.40
CA VAL A 22 -13.24 -22.11 -3.15
C VAL A 22 -13.44 -20.92 -2.23
N GLU A 23 -14.47 -20.96 -1.38
CA GLU A 23 -14.70 -19.96 -0.33
C GLU A 23 -13.54 -19.89 0.66
N ASN A 24 -13.02 -21.04 1.14
CA ASN A 24 -11.84 -21.03 2.00
C ASN A 24 -10.58 -20.48 1.32
N ARG A 25 -10.39 -20.72 0.01
CA ARG A 25 -9.28 -20.13 -0.75
C ARG A 25 -9.44 -18.61 -0.92
N PHE A 26 -10.66 -18.16 -1.22
CA PHE A 26 -10.98 -16.74 -1.36
C PHE A 26 -10.83 -15.98 -0.03
N LEU A 27 -11.33 -16.54 1.08
CA LEU A 27 -11.19 -15.93 2.40
C LEU A 27 -9.73 -15.84 2.83
N LYS A 28 -8.91 -16.87 2.55
CA LYS A 28 -7.46 -16.82 2.80
C LYS A 28 -6.75 -15.75 1.97
N SER A 29 -7.08 -15.62 0.69
CA SER A 29 -6.57 -14.56 -0.20
C SER A 29 -6.95 -13.17 0.33
N LEU A 30 -8.22 -12.97 0.72
CA LEU A 30 -8.67 -11.70 1.31
C LEU A 30 -7.95 -11.34 2.61
N VAL A 31 -7.74 -12.31 3.51
CA VAL A 31 -6.99 -12.10 4.76
C VAL A 31 -5.53 -11.77 4.46
N GLY A 32 -4.91 -12.44 3.48
CA GLY A 32 -3.55 -12.15 3.02
C GLY A 32 -3.42 -10.72 2.50
N LEU A 33 -4.28 -10.32 1.56
CA LEU A 33 -4.32 -8.97 0.99
C LEU A 33 -4.60 -7.90 2.05
N SER A 34 -5.48 -8.18 3.01
CA SER A 34 -5.77 -7.25 4.12
C SER A 34 -4.54 -7.06 5.01
N ASN A 35 -3.80 -8.13 5.31
CA ASN A 35 -2.57 -8.04 6.07
C ASN A 35 -1.47 -7.28 5.31
N GLU A 36 -1.35 -7.49 4.00
CA GLU A 36 -0.40 -6.73 3.16
C GLU A 36 -0.70 -5.23 3.21
N PHE A 37 -1.98 -4.87 3.06
CA PHE A 37 -2.42 -3.49 3.14
C PHE A 37 -2.14 -2.87 4.52
N LEU A 38 -2.48 -3.59 5.59
CA LEU A 38 -2.21 -3.12 6.95
C LEU A 38 -0.72 -2.94 7.21
N ASN A 39 0.14 -3.83 6.67
CA ASN A 39 1.59 -3.69 6.79
C ASN A 39 2.10 -2.43 6.08
N VAL A 40 1.59 -2.13 4.88
CA VAL A 40 1.93 -0.89 4.16
C VAL A 40 1.54 0.34 4.98
N PHE A 41 0.32 0.36 5.53
CA PHE A 41 -0.18 1.50 6.31
C PHE A 41 0.49 1.64 7.68
N THR A 42 0.82 0.52 8.33
CA THR A 42 1.55 0.50 9.60
C THR A 42 2.98 0.99 9.40
N SER A 43 3.67 0.46 8.38
CA SER A 43 5.02 0.92 8.01
C SER A 43 5.02 2.41 7.65
N PHE A 44 4.01 2.87 6.91
CA PHE A 44 3.85 4.29 6.61
C PHE A 44 3.64 5.11 7.90
N GLY A 45 2.77 4.66 8.80
CA GLY A 45 2.49 5.32 10.07
C GLY A 45 3.72 5.43 10.97
N GLU A 46 4.48 4.35 11.14
CA GLU A 46 5.73 4.33 11.92
C GLU A 46 6.80 5.25 11.31
N MET A 47 6.92 5.24 9.98
CA MET A 47 7.87 6.08 9.26
C MET A 47 7.51 7.56 9.34
N VAL A 48 6.24 7.94 9.19
CA VAL A 48 5.75 9.34 9.30
C VAL A 48 5.74 9.83 10.75
N GLY A 49 5.40 8.98 11.72
CA GLY A 49 5.47 9.34 13.15
C GLY A 49 6.89 9.76 13.57
N SER A 50 7.90 9.23 12.89
CA SER A 50 9.32 9.53 13.12
C SER A 50 9.84 10.78 12.39
N VAL A 51 8.98 11.56 11.74
CA VAL A 51 9.36 12.66 10.85
C VAL A 51 9.14 14.03 11.51
N LEU A 52 8.14 14.23 12.38
CA LEU A 52 7.84 15.54 12.99
C LEU A 52 8.90 16.02 14.01
N GLY A 53 9.94 16.72 13.54
CA GLY A 53 11.05 17.20 14.41
C GLY A 53 11.80 18.46 13.96
N LEU A 54 11.37 19.13 12.88
CA LEU A 54 12.06 20.35 12.41
C LEU A 54 11.68 21.58 13.27
N LYS A 55 12.69 22.35 13.66
CA LYS A 55 12.60 23.63 14.36
C LYS A 55 13.15 24.76 13.48
N THR A 56 12.87 26.02 13.85
CA THR A 56 13.34 27.20 13.11
C THR A 56 14.87 27.34 13.07
N ASP A 57 15.58 26.72 14.03
CA ASP A 57 17.03 26.67 14.16
C ASP A 57 17.65 25.36 13.61
N SER A 58 16.86 24.49 12.98
CA SER A 58 17.36 23.23 12.41
C SER A 58 18.40 23.48 11.32
N LYS A 59 19.47 22.67 11.31
CA LYS A 59 20.50 22.78 10.29
C LYS A 59 19.94 22.42 8.92
N LYS A 60 20.46 23.04 7.85
CA LYS A 60 20.06 22.73 6.46
C LYS A 60 20.18 21.23 6.15
N SER A 61 21.19 20.55 6.72
CA SER A 61 21.38 19.10 6.62
C SER A 61 20.23 18.30 7.22
N ASP A 62 19.67 18.75 8.34
CA ASP A 62 18.62 18.05 9.07
C ASP A 62 17.29 18.20 8.33
N VAL A 63 17.06 19.39 7.76
CA VAL A 63 15.94 19.65 6.84
C VAL A 63 16.04 18.77 5.59
N ALA A 64 17.23 18.63 5.01
CA ALA A 64 17.44 17.75 3.86
C ALA A 64 17.22 16.27 4.22
N ALA A 65 17.73 15.81 5.36
CA ALA A 65 17.53 14.44 5.84
C ALA A 65 16.04 14.15 6.10
N TYR A 66 15.31 15.11 6.67
CA TYR A 66 13.86 15.03 6.85
C TYR A 66 13.13 14.81 5.53
N PHE A 67 13.36 15.67 4.52
CA PHE A 67 12.63 15.56 3.25
C PHE A 67 13.01 14.28 2.50
N LYS A 68 14.26 13.84 2.59
CA LYS A 68 14.67 12.54 2.04
C LYS A 68 13.91 11.39 2.71
N LYS A 69 13.80 11.40 4.04
CA LYS A 69 13.03 10.39 4.78
C LYS A 69 11.55 10.38 4.37
N VAL A 70 10.95 11.56 4.18
CA VAL A 70 9.57 11.67 3.64
C VAL A 70 9.47 11.03 2.26
N GLN A 71 10.40 11.30 1.36
CA GLN A 71 10.40 10.70 0.03
C GLN A 71 10.53 9.18 0.07
N ASP A 72 11.50 8.67 0.84
CA ASP A 72 11.74 7.23 0.98
C ASP A 72 10.50 6.53 1.55
N THR A 73 9.83 7.16 2.52
CA THR A 73 8.58 6.66 3.12
C THR A 73 7.46 6.58 2.10
N VAL A 74 7.23 7.66 1.35
CA VAL A 74 6.15 7.74 0.35
C VAL A 74 6.42 6.77 -0.80
N GLN A 75 7.69 6.61 -1.19
CA GLN A 75 8.11 5.62 -2.19
C GLN A 75 7.83 4.19 -1.71
N GLY A 76 8.14 3.86 -0.45
CA GLY A 76 7.81 2.57 0.14
C GLY A 76 6.32 2.26 0.12
N THR A 77 5.47 3.23 0.46
CA THR A 77 4.01 3.08 0.36
C THR A 77 3.55 2.85 -1.08
N LYS A 78 4.07 3.62 -2.03
CA LYS A 78 3.77 3.45 -3.46
C LYS A 78 4.11 2.03 -3.93
N ASP A 79 5.29 1.54 -3.58
CA ASP A 79 5.74 0.20 -3.97
C ASP A 79 4.89 -0.90 -3.33
N GLY A 80 4.53 -0.74 -2.06
CA GLY A 80 3.61 -1.63 -1.35
C GLY A 80 2.22 -1.70 -1.98
N LEU A 81 1.64 -0.56 -2.35
CA LEU A 81 0.33 -0.52 -3.03
C LEU A 81 0.38 -1.21 -4.41
N ASN A 82 1.45 -1.01 -5.17
CA ASN A 82 1.64 -1.69 -6.45
C ASN A 82 1.83 -3.21 -6.29
N LYS A 83 2.46 -3.64 -5.20
CA LYS A 83 2.58 -5.06 -4.84
C LYS A 83 1.21 -5.68 -4.58
N ILE A 84 0.35 -5.03 -3.80
CA ILE A 84 -1.02 -5.49 -3.52
C ILE A 84 -1.81 -5.68 -4.82
N VAL A 85 -1.78 -4.71 -5.74
CA VAL A 85 -2.45 -4.84 -7.05
C VAL A 85 -1.90 -6.03 -7.85
N SER A 86 -0.59 -6.22 -7.82
CA SER A 86 0.06 -7.34 -8.52
C SER A 86 -0.33 -8.70 -7.94
N GLU A 87 -0.52 -8.80 -6.63
CA GLU A 87 -0.98 -10.02 -5.96
C GLU A 87 -2.46 -10.29 -6.20
N MET A 88 -3.32 -9.27 -6.13
CA MET A 88 -4.73 -9.38 -6.51
C MET A 88 -4.90 -9.90 -7.94
N LYS A 89 -4.02 -9.49 -8.85
CA LYS A 89 -4.02 -9.98 -10.24
C LYS A 89 -3.65 -11.45 -10.35
N LYS A 90 -2.70 -11.94 -9.53
CA LYS A 90 -2.30 -13.35 -9.49
C LYS A 90 -3.38 -14.24 -8.88
N GLU A 91 -4.08 -13.73 -7.87
CA GLU A 91 -5.10 -14.47 -7.13
C GLU A 91 -6.48 -14.46 -7.81
N GLY A 92 -6.63 -13.72 -8.92
CA GLY A 92 -7.91 -13.62 -9.63
C GLY A 92 -8.98 -12.88 -8.82
N ASN A 93 -8.58 -11.88 -8.04
CA ASN A 93 -9.48 -11.16 -7.15
C ASN A 93 -10.57 -10.41 -7.96
N PRO A 94 -11.86 -10.59 -7.67
CA PRO A 94 -12.96 -9.98 -8.41
C PRO A 94 -12.97 -8.45 -8.31
N ASN A 95 -12.34 -7.87 -7.29
CA ASN A 95 -12.26 -6.42 -7.08
C ASN A 95 -11.03 -5.77 -7.71
N LEU A 96 -10.19 -6.53 -8.43
CA LEU A 96 -8.93 -6.04 -9.00
C LEU A 96 -9.08 -4.71 -9.76
N ALA A 97 -10.06 -4.60 -10.65
CA ALA A 97 -10.22 -3.42 -11.50
C ALA A 97 -10.49 -2.14 -10.68
N ALA A 98 -11.33 -2.24 -9.65
CA ALA A 98 -11.63 -1.13 -8.76
C ALA A 98 -10.40 -0.75 -7.92
N THR A 99 -9.69 -1.75 -7.37
CA THR A 99 -8.49 -1.51 -6.57
C THR A 99 -7.35 -0.95 -7.40
N GLU A 100 -7.10 -1.47 -8.60
CA GLU A 100 -6.08 -0.96 -9.51
C GLU A 100 -6.34 0.50 -9.87
N THR A 101 -7.59 0.87 -10.13
CA THR A 101 -7.98 2.26 -10.42
C THR A 101 -7.71 3.16 -9.21
N ALA A 102 -8.17 2.78 -8.03
CA ALA A 102 -7.98 3.56 -6.80
C ALA A 102 -6.49 3.71 -6.44
N VAL A 103 -5.70 2.64 -6.57
CA VAL A 103 -4.25 2.67 -6.34
C VAL A 103 -3.55 3.57 -7.34
N LYS A 104 -3.92 3.49 -8.63
CA LYS A 104 -3.33 4.34 -9.67
C LYS A 104 -3.62 5.83 -9.43
N GLU A 105 -4.84 6.15 -9.02
CA GLU A 105 -5.24 7.53 -8.69
C GLU A 105 -4.47 8.03 -7.46
N LEU A 106 -4.44 7.24 -6.38
CA LEU A 106 -3.68 7.59 -5.17
C LEU A 106 -2.19 7.81 -5.47
N VAL A 107 -1.58 6.93 -6.26
CA VAL A 107 -0.16 7.03 -6.63
C VAL A 107 0.09 8.29 -7.46
N SER A 108 -0.65 8.47 -8.56
CA SER A 108 -0.37 9.54 -9.53
C SER A 108 -0.80 10.92 -9.05
N GLU A 109 -1.93 11.00 -8.35
CA GLU A 109 -2.48 12.28 -7.92
C GLU A 109 -1.93 12.76 -6.58
N THR A 110 -1.43 11.86 -5.74
CA THR A 110 -0.97 12.18 -4.38
C THR A 110 0.49 11.81 -4.16
N LEU A 111 0.84 10.52 -4.18
CA LEU A 111 2.17 10.06 -3.75
C LEU A 111 3.31 10.59 -4.64
N ASP A 112 3.12 10.56 -5.96
CA ASP A 112 4.10 11.08 -6.92
C ASP A 112 4.31 12.60 -6.75
N LYS A 113 3.25 13.35 -6.45
CA LYS A 113 3.34 14.80 -6.21
C LYS A 113 4.08 15.11 -4.91
N ILE A 114 3.90 14.31 -3.86
CA ILE A 114 4.64 14.47 -2.60
C ILE A 114 6.13 14.20 -2.82
N ILE A 115 6.48 13.13 -3.54
CA ILE A 115 7.87 12.81 -3.88
C ILE A 115 8.50 13.95 -4.68
N ALA A 116 7.82 14.44 -5.73
CA ALA A 116 8.30 15.55 -6.55
C ALA A 116 8.47 16.85 -5.74
N GLY A 117 7.54 17.14 -4.83
CA GLY A 117 7.61 18.28 -3.91
C GLY A 117 8.84 18.24 -3.00
N GLY A 118 9.14 17.07 -2.41
CA GLY A 118 10.34 16.84 -1.60
C GLY A 118 11.63 17.11 -2.39
N LEU A 119 11.71 16.63 -3.63
CA LEU A 119 12.88 16.81 -4.52
C LEU A 119 13.10 18.30 -4.80
N ARG A 120 12.02 19.03 -5.08
CA ARG A 120 12.08 20.48 -5.33
C ARG A 120 12.62 21.26 -4.12
N LEU A 121 12.24 20.86 -2.90
CA LEU A 121 12.73 21.48 -1.68
C LEU A 121 14.21 21.17 -1.44
N LEU A 122 14.65 19.93 -1.67
CA LEU A 122 16.06 19.55 -1.59
C LEU A 122 16.93 20.35 -2.56
N VAL A 123 16.48 20.51 -3.82
CA VAL A 123 17.19 21.32 -4.82
C VAL A 123 17.29 22.77 -4.37
N ARG A 124 16.21 23.36 -3.82
CA ARG A 124 16.25 24.73 -3.29
C ARG A 124 17.23 24.88 -2.12
N LEU A 125 17.27 23.92 -1.21
CA LEU A 125 18.24 23.92 -0.10
C LEU A 125 19.68 23.89 -0.61
N LEU A 126 19.95 23.07 -1.63
CA LEU A 126 21.27 22.95 -2.25
C LEU A 126 21.68 24.25 -2.95
N VAL A 127 20.77 24.87 -3.71
CA VAL A 127 21.01 26.19 -4.34
C VAL A 127 21.31 27.26 -3.28
N MET A 128 20.53 27.32 -2.20
CA MET A 128 20.79 28.26 -1.09
C MET A 128 22.12 28.00 -0.37
N GLN A 129 22.61 26.76 -0.37
CA GLN A 129 23.92 26.43 0.20
C GLN A 129 25.05 26.88 -0.71
N VAL A 130 24.96 26.59 -2.02
CA VAL A 130 25.94 27.03 -3.03
C VAL A 130 26.04 28.55 -3.07
N MET A 131 24.90 29.26 -3.08
CA MET A 131 24.89 30.72 -3.04
C MET A 131 25.56 31.28 -1.78
N ASN A 132 25.37 30.66 -0.62
CA ASN A 132 26.02 31.10 0.62
C ASN A 132 27.56 30.95 0.57
N TYR A 133 28.07 29.89 -0.09
CA TYR A 133 29.51 29.71 -0.29
C TYR A 133 30.13 30.68 -1.31
N LEU A 134 29.35 31.15 -2.29
CA LEU A 134 29.83 32.09 -3.31
C LEU A 134 29.84 33.55 -2.82
N VAL A 135 29.09 33.86 -1.76
CA VAL A 135 28.95 35.23 -1.21
C VAL A 135 29.89 35.47 -0.01
N MET A 136 30.47 34.41 0.57
CA MET A 136 31.51 34.49 1.61
C MET A 136 32.91 34.43 0.99
#